data_AF-A0A1E9A810-F1
#
_entry.id   AF-A0A1E9A810-F1
#
_cell.length_a   1.000
_cell.length_b   1.000
_cell.length_c   1.000
_cell.angle_alpha   90.00
_cell.angle_beta   90.00
_cell.angle_gamma   90.00
#
_symmetry.space_group_name_H-M   'P 1'
#
loop_
_entity.id
_entity.type
_entity.pdbx_description
1 polymer ?
#
loop_
_entity_poly.entity_id
_entity_poly.type
_entity_poly.pdbx_seq_one_letter_code
_entity_poly.pdbx_strand_id
1 'polypeptide(L)'
;MRIITPGKVFLHTFSYTELIQLYIKVIFFVSLCISSPFVFYQIWRFIVPGLRQHERNFVWRYSLGSLILFVCGILLSYFLVFPYIIQWSYRLAVMMHIQPVIGMRQYLAELIRWLLTFGVLFQIPIILHGLAYFQIFDITEYRHYRKYIYFISFVLASIIAPPDLTLNIILTLPIVVLFELSMLIVRWTHRTRTSHK
;
A
#
# COMPACT_ATOMS: atom_id res chain seq x y z
N MET A 1 9.04 -23.35 0.51
CA MET A 1 8.07 -24.20 1.25
C MET A 1 6.66 -23.82 0.80
N ARG A 2 6.14 -24.44 -0.27
CA ARG A 2 4.77 -24.20 -0.79
C ARG A 2 3.82 -25.11 -0.02
N ILE A 3 3.14 -24.57 0.98
CA ILE A 3 2.22 -25.32 1.87
C ILE A 3 0.81 -25.47 1.22
N ILE A 4 0.58 -24.81 0.07
CA ILE A 4 -0.69 -24.91 -0.67
C ILE A 4 -0.51 -25.90 -1.81
N THR A 5 -0.96 -27.15 -1.62
CA THR A 5 -1.10 -28.12 -2.70
C THR A 5 -2.29 -27.70 -3.59
N PRO A 6 -2.07 -27.44 -4.91
CA PRO A 6 -3.08 -26.86 -5.80
C PRO A 6 -4.27 -27.78 -6.17
N GLY A 7 -4.53 -28.86 -5.44
CA GLY A 7 -5.52 -29.89 -5.82
C GLY A 7 -6.63 -30.21 -4.80
N LYS A 8 -6.70 -29.54 -3.63
CA LYS A 8 -7.68 -29.87 -2.56
C LYS A 8 -8.39 -28.66 -1.93
N VAL A 9 -8.32 -27.48 -2.56
CA VAL A 9 -9.03 -26.29 -2.05
C VAL A 9 -10.29 -26.10 -2.88
N PHE A 10 -11.42 -26.58 -2.37
CA PHE A 10 -12.72 -26.28 -2.92
C PHE A 10 -13.13 -24.87 -2.46
N LEU A 11 -13.51 -24.03 -3.42
CA LEU A 11 -14.05 -22.71 -3.13
C LEU A 11 -15.56 -22.85 -2.91
N HIS A 12 -16.01 -22.46 -1.73
CA HIS A 12 -17.42 -22.53 -1.37
C HIS A 12 -18.10 -21.17 -1.54
N THR A 13 -19.37 -21.20 -1.93
CA THR A 13 -20.27 -20.04 -1.86
C THR A 13 -21.25 -20.30 -0.73
N PHE A 14 -21.43 -19.32 0.15
CA PHE A 14 -22.30 -19.46 1.34
C PHE A 14 -23.69 -18.85 1.12
N SER A 15 -23.88 -18.10 0.03
CA SER A 15 -25.18 -17.55 -0.36
C SER A 15 -25.28 -17.40 -1.88
N TYR A 16 -26.51 -17.31 -2.39
CA TYR A 16 -26.82 -17.18 -3.82
C TYR A 16 -26.41 -15.82 -4.40
N THR A 17 -26.42 -14.76 -3.59
CA THR A 17 -26.12 -13.39 -4.04
C THR A 17 -24.62 -13.05 -4.01
N GLU A 18 -23.77 -13.92 -3.46
CA GLU A 18 -22.35 -13.65 -3.24
C GLU A 18 -21.58 -13.43 -4.54
N LEU A 19 -21.94 -14.17 -5.59
CA LEU A 19 -21.34 -14.04 -6.91
C LEU A 19 -21.57 -12.65 -7.50
N ILE A 20 -22.78 -12.11 -7.38
CA ILE A 20 -23.12 -10.78 -7.91
C ILE A 20 -22.29 -9.70 -7.18
N GLN A 21 -22.23 -9.77 -5.84
CA GLN A 21 -21.44 -8.84 -5.04
C GLN A 21 -19.94 -8.92 -5.36
N LEU A 22 -19.44 -10.14 -5.60
CA LEU A 22 -18.07 -10.40 -6.01
C LEU A 22 -17.77 -9.74 -7.37
N TYR A 23 -18.62 -9.96 -8.38
CA TYR A 23 -18.47 -9.35 -9.70
C TYR A 23 -18.40 -7.83 -9.61
N ILE A 24 -19.32 -7.20 -8.86
CA ILE A 24 -19.33 -5.74 -8.68
C ILE A 24 -18.03 -5.25 -8.03
N LYS A 25 -17.53 -5.93 -6.98
CA LYS A 25 -16.27 -5.57 -6.33
C LYS A 25 -15.06 -5.68 -7.26
N VAL A 26 -15.00 -6.72 -8.07
CA VAL A 26 -13.90 -6.93 -9.04
C VAL A 26 -13.94 -5.85 -10.11
N ILE A 27 -15.10 -5.57 -10.71
CA ILE A 27 -15.26 -4.53 -11.73
C ILE A 27 -14.88 -3.17 -11.16
N PHE A 28 -15.32 -2.87 -9.93
CA PHE A 28 -14.96 -1.63 -9.24
C PHE A 28 -13.45 -1.51 -9.04
N PHE A 29 -12.79 -2.57 -8.58
CA PHE A 29 -11.35 -2.60 -8.40
C PHE A 29 -10.58 -2.38 -9.71
N VAL A 30 -10.97 -3.08 -10.77
CA VAL A 30 -10.33 -2.97 -12.09
C VAL A 30 -10.54 -1.57 -12.66
N SER A 31 -11.76 -1.04 -12.58
CA SER A 31 -12.09 0.33 -13.01
C SER A 31 -11.27 1.38 -12.25
N LEU A 32 -11.04 1.17 -10.95
CA LEU A 32 -10.21 2.05 -10.14
C LEU A 32 -8.73 1.98 -10.56
N CYS A 33 -8.21 0.79 -10.86
CA CYS A 33 -6.85 0.64 -11.35
C CYS A 33 -6.65 1.33 -12.71
N ILE A 34 -7.61 1.18 -13.64
CA ILE A 34 -7.57 1.81 -14.97
C ILE A 34 -7.70 3.33 -14.86
N SER A 35 -8.52 3.84 -13.94
CA SER A 35 -8.71 5.28 -13.73
C SER A 35 -7.62 5.94 -12.88
N SER A 36 -6.80 5.15 -12.17
CA SER A 36 -5.71 5.64 -11.33
C SER A 36 -4.76 6.67 -11.99
N PRO A 37 -4.36 6.56 -13.27
CA PRO A 37 -3.49 7.55 -13.92
C PRO A 37 -4.14 8.93 -13.94
N PHE A 38 -5.44 8.96 -14.26
CA PHE A 38 -6.23 10.20 -14.32
C PHE A 38 -6.44 10.78 -12.92
N VAL A 39 -6.74 9.94 -11.93
CA VAL A 39 -6.90 10.35 -10.52
C VAL A 39 -5.61 10.99 -10.01
N PHE A 40 -4.45 10.36 -10.21
CA PHE A 40 -3.17 10.92 -9.78
C PHE A 40 -2.84 12.23 -10.50
N TYR A 41 -3.07 12.31 -11.80
CA TYR A 41 -2.88 13.54 -12.55
C TYR A 41 -3.73 14.69 -11.97
N GLN A 42 -4.99 14.42 -11.65
CA GLN A 42 -5.90 15.43 -11.09
C GLN A 42 -5.50 15.84 -9.66
N ILE A 43 -5.07 14.89 -8.82
CA ILE A 43 -4.55 15.17 -7.46
C ILE A 43 -3.34 16.10 -7.54
N TRP A 44 -2.35 15.78 -8.38
CA TRP A 44 -1.16 16.63 -8.51
C TRP A 44 -1.48 17.98 -9.14
N ARG A 45 -2.42 18.03 -10.10
CA ARG A 45 -2.90 19.28 -10.69
C ARG A 45 -3.60 20.18 -9.66
N PHE A 46 -4.26 19.61 -8.65
CA PHE A 46 -4.90 20.38 -7.57
C PHE A 46 -3.87 21.01 -6.62
N ILE A 47 -2.68 20.41 -6.47
CA ILE A 47 -1.60 20.94 -5.63
C ILE A 47 -0.87 22.11 -6.33
N VAL A 48 -0.78 22.07 -7.66
CA VAL A 48 -0.11 23.09 -8.53
C VAL A 48 -0.55 24.54 -8.37
N PRO A 49 -1.83 24.92 -8.17
CA PRO A 49 -2.17 26.32 -7.94
C PRO A 49 -1.48 26.94 -6.72
N GLY A 50 -0.97 26.13 -5.78
CA GLY A 50 -0.11 26.60 -4.69
C GLY A 50 1.37 26.78 -5.06
N LEU A 51 1.75 26.55 -6.32
CA LEU A 51 3.14 26.48 -6.78
C LEU A 51 3.50 27.59 -7.78
N ARG A 52 4.81 27.93 -7.83
CA ARG A 52 5.33 28.93 -8.77
C ARG A 52 5.10 28.48 -10.21
N GLN A 53 4.74 29.42 -11.09
CA GLN A 53 4.33 29.19 -12.49
C GLN A 53 5.34 28.37 -13.32
N HIS A 54 6.63 28.39 -12.95
CA HIS A 54 7.68 27.64 -13.63
C HIS A 54 7.76 26.14 -13.27
N GLU A 55 7.07 25.70 -12.20
CA GLU A 55 7.09 24.30 -11.73
C GLU A 55 5.91 23.47 -12.24
N ARG A 56 5.12 23.99 -13.18
CA ARG A 56 3.93 23.31 -13.72
C ARG A 56 4.24 22.00 -14.44
N ASN A 57 5.45 21.85 -14.97
CA ASN A 57 5.89 20.63 -15.67
C ASN A 57 6.21 19.45 -14.71
N PHE A 58 6.19 19.71 -13.40
CA PHE A 58 6.48 18.74 -12.35
C PHE A 58 5.34 17.73 -12.14
N VAL A 59 4.11 18.14 -12.48
CA VAL A 59 2.87 17.34 -12.35
C VAL A 59 2.96 16.02 -13.09
N TRP A 60 3.42 16.06 -14.34
CA TRP A 60 3.50 14.86 -15.17
C TRP A 60 4.49 13.84 -14.60
N ARG A 61 5.66 14.31 -14.14
CA ARG A 61 6.69 13.45 -13.53
C ARG A 61 6.20 12.79 -12.25
N TYR A 62 5.53 13.56 -11.38
CA TYR A 62 4.98 13.04 -10.13
C TYR A 62 3.77 12.13 -10.34
N SER A 63 2.91 12.43 -11.30
CA SER A 63 1.79 11.57 -11.67
C SER A 63 2.28 10.21 -12.19
N LEU A 64 3.30 10.21 -13.06
CA LEU A 64 3.92 8.97 -13.54
C LEU A 64 4.61 8.21 -12.41
N GLY A 65 5.32 8.90 -11.52
CA GLY A 65 5.91 8.31 -10.31
C GLY A 65 4.86 7.66 -9.40
N SER A 66 3.76 8.37 -9.11
CA SER A 66 2.62 7.84 -8.36
C SER A 66 2.04 6.57 -8.99
N LEU A 67 1.90 6.53 -10.32
CA LEU A 67 1.40 5.36 -11.03
C LEU A 67 2.34 4.16 -10.87
N ILE A 68 3.65 4.37 -11.07
CA ILE A 68 4.66 3.31 -10.92
C ILE A 68 4.63 2.78 -9.48
N LEU A 69 4.61 3.65 -8.48
CA LEU A 69 4.53 3.25 -7.07
C LEU A 69 3.22 2.51 -6.76
N PHE A 70 2.08 2.95 -7.33
CA PHE A 70 0.80 2.27 -7.16
C PHE A 70 0.84 0.84 -7.68
N VAL A 71 1.36 0.64 -8.90
CA VAL A 71 1.52 -0.69 -9.51
C VAL A 71 2.50 -1.53 -8.70
N CYS A 72 3.64 -0.98 -8.29
CA CYS A 72 4.59 -1.66 -7.41
C CYS A 72 3.93 -2.08 -6.09
N GLY A 73 3.07 -1.24 -5.50
CA GLY A 73 2.32 -1.57 -4.28
C GLY A 73 1.35 -2.73 -4.48
N ILE A 74 0.61 -2.73 -5.59
CA ILE A 74 -0.28 -3.85 -5.95
C ILE A 74 0.53 -5.13 -6.15
N LEU A 75 1.63 -5.08 -6.89
CA LEU A 75 2.49 -6.24 -7.14
C LEU A 75 3.09 -6.79 -5.84
N LEU A 76 3.63 -5.93 -4.98
CA LEU A 76 4.19 -6.35 -3.68
C LEU A 76 3.11 -6.98 -2.80
N SER A 77 1.91 -6.40 -2.80
CA SER A 77 0.77 -6.93 -2.05
C SER A 77 0.38 -8.33 -2.53
N TYR A 78 0.27 -8.50 -3.86
CA TYR A 78 -0.10 -9.77 -4.47
C TYR A 78 0.95 -10.88 -4.26
N PHE A 79 2.23 -10.56 -4.47
CA PHE A 79 3.30 -11.57 -4.47
C PHE A 79 3.90 -11.86 -3.11
N LEU A 80 3.90 -10.89 -2.19
CA LEU A 80 4.59 -11.04 -0.90
C LEU A 80 3.60 -11.05 0.25
N VAL A 81 2.78 -10.02 0.38
CA VAL A 81 1.97 -9.79 1.58
C VAL A 81 0.80 -10.76 1.67
N PHE A 82 -0.01 -10.84 0.61
CA PHE A 82 -1.18 -11.70 0.57
C PHE A 82 -0.85 -13.19 0.78
N PRO A 83 0.13 -13.81 0.08
CA PRO A 83 0.47 -15.20 0.34
C PRO A 83 1.02 -15.42 1.74
N TYR A 84 1.72 -14.43 2.31
CA TYR A 84 2.19 -14.52 3.69
C TYR A 84 1.02 -14.58 4.69
N ILE A 85 0.03 -13.70 4.51
CA ILE A 85 -1.18 -13.66 5.34
C ILE A 85 -1.94 -14.99 5.26
N ILE A 86 -2.18 -15.49 4.05
CA ILE A 86 -2.90 -16.76 3.86
C ILE A 86 -2.13 -17.93 4.50
N GLN A 87 -0.80 -17.98 4.34
CA GLN A 87 0.01 -19.01 4.97
C GLN A 87 0.00 -18.92 6.49
N TRP A 88 0.04 -17.72 7.06
CA TRP A 88 -0.05 -17.52 8.50
C TRP A 88 -1.43 -17.95 9.03
N SER A 89 -2.50 -17.48 8.41
CA SER A 89 -3.87 -17.87 8.77
C SER A 89 -4.08 -19.37 8.70
N TYR A 90 -3.51 -20.05 7.70
CA TYR A 90 -3.55 -21.50 7.61
C TYR A 90 -2.78 -22.17 8.76
N ARG A 91 -1.58 -21.69 9.10
CA ARG A 91 -0.80 -22.21 10.24
C ARG A 91 -1.55 -22.03 11.56
N LEU A 92 -2.20 -20.89 11.77
CA LEU A 92 -3.05 -20.66 12.94
C LEU A 92 -4.22 -21.66 13.00
N ALA A 93 -4.91 -21.89 11.89
CA ALA A 93 -6.01 -22.85 11.84
C ALA A 93 -5.54 -24.27 12.24
N VAL A 94 -4.38 -24.69 11.74
CA VAL A 94 -3.76 -25.98 12.09
C VAL A 94 -3.40 -26.06 13.57
N MET A 95 -2.80 -25.00 14.14
CA MET A 95 -2.45 -24.94 15.57
C MET A 95 -3.69 -25.04 16.48
N MET A 96 -4.82 -24.51 16.03
CA MET A 96 -6.08 -24.52 16.79
C MET A 96 -6.94 -25.75 16.50
N HIS A 97 -6.45 -26.70 15.69
CA HIS A 97 -7.20 -27.89 15.23
C HIS A 97 -8.53 -27.56 14.51
N ILE A 98 -8.61 -26.41 13.85
CA ILE A 98 -9.79 -25.97 13.09
C ILE A 98 -9.56 -26.28 11.60
N GLN A 99 -10.52 -26.96 10.96
CA GLN A 99 -10.48 -27.16 9.50
C GLN A 99 -10.91 -25.87 8.77
N PRO A 100 -10.03 -25.24 7.98
CA PRO A 100 -10.37 -24.00 7.29
C PRO A 100 -11.26 -24.28 6.07
N VAL A 101 -12.46 -23.69 6.05
CA VAL A 101 -13.34 -23.67 4.87
C VAL A 101 -13.17 -22.32 4.17
N ILE A 102 -12.73 -22.34 2.90
CA ILE A 102 -12.42 -21.11 2.16
C ILE A 102 -13.63 -20.69 1.31
N GLY A 103 -14.23 -19.56 1.70
CA GLY A 103 -15.26 -18.90 0.91
C GLY A 103 -14.67 -18.10 -0.24
N MET A 104 -15.22 -18.25 -1.45
CA MET A 104 -14.75 -17.51 -2.63
C MET A 104 -14.90 -16.01 -2.45
N ARG A 105 -16.05 -15.54 -1.94
CA ARG A 105 -16.32 -14.12 -1.72
C ARG A 105 -15.35 -13.51 -0.72
N GLN A 106 -15.14 -14.19 0.40
CA GLN A 106 -14.24 -13.74 1.46
C GLN A 106 -12.82 -13.66 0.93
N TYR A 107 -12.34 -14.70 0.25
CA TYR A 107 -11.00 -14.74 -0.30
C TYR A 107 -10.72 -13.59 -1.29
N LEU A 108 -11.60 -13.39 -2.28
CA LEU A 108 -11.40 -12.32 -3.26
C LEU A 108 -11.60 -10.92 -2.66
N ALA A 109 -12.57 -10.75 -1.75
CA ALA A 109 -12.76 -9.48 -1.07
C ALA A 109 -11.55 -9.11 -0.20
N GLU A 110 -10.94 -10.10 0.45
CA GLU A 110 -9.70 -9.97 1.20
C GLU A 110 -8.56 -9.56 0.26
N LEU A 111 -8.38 -10.28 -0.85
CA LEU A 111 -7.37 -9.97 -1.86
C LEU A 111 -7.50 -8.53 -2.37
N ILE A 112 -8.69 -8.12 -2.82
CA ILE A 112 -8.94 -6.76 -3.33
C ILE A 112 -8.65 -5.71 -2.25
N ARG A 113 -9.05 -5.97 -1.00
CA ARG A 113 -8.76 -5.06 0.12
C ARG A 113 -7.27 -4.86 0.29
N TRP A 114 -6.50 -5.95 0.36
CA TRP A 114 -5.03 -5.88 0.51
C TRP A 114 -4.35 -5.21 -0.68
N LEU A 115 -4.80 -5.47 -1.91
CA LEU A 115 -4.25 -4.83 -3.11
C LEU A 115 -4.47 -3.32 -3.09
N LEU A 116 -5.69 -2.88 -2.79
CA LEU A 116 -6.03 -1.45 -2.69
C LEU A 116 -5.26 -0.77 -1.57
N THR A 117 -5.25 -1.35 -0.38
CA THR A 117 -4.59 -0.76 0.78
C THR A 117 -3.11 -0.55 0.52
N PHE A 118 -2.40 -1.55 -0.01
CA PHE A 118 -0.98 -1.41 -0.33
C PHE A 118 -0.74 -0.46 -1.50
N GLY A 119 -1.60 -0.45 -2.52
CA GLY A 119 -1.52 0.54 -3.60
C GLY A 119 -1.59 1.98 -3.08
N VAL A 120 -2.50 2.25 -2.13
CA VAL A 120 -2.62 3.57 -1.49
C VAL A 120 -1.46 3.86 -0.54
N LEU A 121 -1.02 2.88 0.27
CA LEU A 121 0.13 3.05 1.17
C LEU A 121 1.40 3.42 0.41
N PHE A 122 1.58 2.88 -0.80
CA PHE A 122 2.71 3.22 -1.67
C PHE A 122 2.65 4.65 -2.23
N GLN A 123 1.57 5.41 -2.00
CA GLN A 123 1.53 6.84 -2.32
C GLN A 123 2.16 7.71 -1.21
N ILE A 124 2.34 7.18 0.01
CA ILE A 124 2.98 7.92 1.10
C ILE A 124 4.38 8.44 0.72
N PRO A 125 5.28 7.63 0.11
CA PRO A 125 6.59 8.09 -0.36
C PRO A 125 6.56 9.32 -1.27
N ILE A 126 5.69 9.31 -2.27
CA ILE A 126 5.65 10.36 -3.29
C ILE A 126 5.01 11.64 -2.71
N ILE A 127 4.04 11.50 -1.81
CA ILE A 127 3.44 12.62 -1.08
C ILE A 127 4.48 13.28 -0.18
N LEU A 128 5.23 12.51 0.62
CA LEU A 128 6.28 13.02 1.51
C LEU A 128 7.39 13.71 0.72
N HIS A 129 7.81 13.11 -0.40
CA HIS A 129 8.80 13.72 -1.28
C HIS A 129 8.28 15.04 -1.89
N GLY A 130 7.01 15.11 -2.26
CA GLY A 130 6.36 16.35 -2.69
C GLY A 130 6.37 17.42 -1.59
N LEU A 131 5.92 17.09 -0.38
CA LEU A 131 5.88 18.01 0.76
C LEU A 131 7.27 18.55 1.12
N ALA A 132 8.30 17.70 1.10
CA ALA A 132 9.67 18.11 1.34
C ALA A 132 10.21 19.01 0.21
N TYR A 133 9.85 18.73 -1.04
CA TYR A 133 10.22 19.59 -2.18
C TYR A 133 9.66 21.01 -2.04
N PHE A 134 8.45 21.16 -1.48
CA PHE A 134 7.81 22.45 -1.21
C PHE A 134 8.28 23.14 0.06
N GLN A 135 9.28 22.58 0.77
CA GLN A 135 9.80 23.11 2.04
C GLN A 135 8.73 23.25 3.13
N ILE A 136 7.63 22.49 3.04
CA ILE A 136 6.60 22.44 4.09
C ILE A 136 7.11 21.64 5.30
N PHE A 137 8.03 20.71 5.06
CA PHE A 137 8.65 19.87 6.08
C PHE A 137 10.16 20.08 6.12
N ASP A 138 10.70 20.34 7.32
CA ASP A 138 12.13 20.43 7.57
C ASP A 138 12.74 19.03 7.79
N ILE A 139 13.79 18.71 7.04
CA ILE A 139 14.46 17.40 7.07
C ILE A 139 15.29 17.24 8.34
N THR A 140 15.67 18.34 8.98
CA THR A 140 16.47 18.33 10.21
C THR A 140 15.71 17.75 11.40
N GLU A 141 14.40 17.99 11.49
CA GLU A 141 13.55 17.46 12.57
C GLU A 141 13.16 15.99 12.38
N TYR A 142 13.41 15.42 11.20
CA TYR A 142 13.04 14.05 10.87
C TYR A 142 13.53 13.01 11.88
N ARG A 143 14.72 13.20 12.44
CA ARG A 143 15.30 12.27 13.43
C ARG A 143 14.46 12.22 14.72
N HIS A 144 13.80 13.32 15.07
CA HIS A 144 12.87 13.40 16.19
C HIS A 144 11.53 12.71 15.87
N TYR A 145 11.05 12.82 14.63
CA TYR A 145 9.75 12.27 14.23
C TYR A 145 9.73 10.76 14.00
N ARG A 146 10.88 10.09 13.84
CA ARG A 146 10.97 8.64 13.58
C ARG A 146 10.13 7.78 14.52
N LYS A 147 10.18 8.07 15.83
CA LYS A 147 9.40 7.35 16.84
C LYS A 147 7.89 7.44 16.59
N TYR A 148 7.39 8.60 16.17
CA TYR A 148 5.98 8.80 15.84
C TYR A 148 5.60 8.08 14.54
N ILE A 149 6.48 8.09 13.54
CA ILE A 149 6.21 7.39 12.28
C ILE A 149 6.19 5.88 12.46
N TYR A 150 7.11 5.31 13.23
CA TYR A 150 7.08 3.88 13.54
C TYR A 150 5.80 3.51 14.31
N PHE A 151 5.37 4.36 15.24
CA PHE A 151 4.11 4.18 15.94
C PHE A 151 2.89 4.28 15.00
N ILE A 152 2.83 5.29 14.13
CA ILE A 152 1.75 5.43 13.13
C ILE A 152 1.73 4.25 12.17
N SER A 153 2.90 3.76 11.74
CA SER A 153 3.01 2.59 10.86
C SER A 153 2.47 1.34 11.53
N PHE A 154 2.75 1.15 12.82
CA PHE A 154 2.20 0.07 13.63
C PHE A 154 0.69 0.19 13.83
N VAL A 155 0.17 1.40 14.09
CA VAL A 155 -1.27 1.65 14.20
C VAL A 155 -1.98 1.38 12.87
N LEU A 156 -1.41 1.85 11.74
CA LEU A 156 -1.95 1.57 10.41
C LEU A 156 -1.94 0.06 10.12
N ALA A 157 -0.84 -0.63 10.42
CA ALA A 157 -0.76 -2.08 10.28
C ALA A 157 -1.84 -2.78 11.14
N SER A 158 -2.11 -2.28 12.35
CA SER A 158 -3.15 -2.80 13.26
C SER A 158 -4.58 -2.60 12.74
N ILE A 159 -4.84 -1.51 12.02
CA ILE A 159 -6.16 -1.22 11.43
C ILE A 159 -6.41 -2.11 10.21
N ILE A 160 -5.36 -2.37 9.43
CA ILE A 160 -5.45 -3.11 8.18
C ILE A 160 -5.43 -4.62 8.42
N ALA A 161 -4.50 -5.08 9.25
CA ALA A 161 -4.32 -6.48 9.58
C ALA A 161 -5.31 -6.91 10.66
N PRO A 162 -5.68 -8.20 10.72
CA PRO A 162 -6.34 -8.74 11.89
C PRO A 162 -5.48 -8.47 13.16
N PRO A 163 -6.10 -8.43 14.35
CA PRO A 163 -5.42 -8.13 15.62
C PRO A 163 -4.55 -9.30 16.12
N ASP A 164 -3.68 -9.83 15.25
CA ASP A 164 -2.61 -10.76 15.59
C ASP A 164 -1.28 -9.98 15.65
N LEU A 165 -0.65 -10.00 16.82
CA LEU A 165 0.59 -9.26 17.10
C LEU A 165 1.74 -9.68 16.17
N THR A 166 1.80 -10.96 15.80
CA THR A 166 2.85 -11.52 14.94
C THR A 166 2.70 -11.00 13.51
N LEU A 167 1.50 -11.15 12.94
CA LEU A 167 1.21 -10.63 11.60
C LEU A 167 1.40 -9.12 11.53
N ASN A 168 0.98 -8.41 12.57
CA ASN A 168 1.10 -6.96 12.64
C ASN A 168 2.56 -6.50 12.59
N ILE A 169 3.45 -7.12 13.38
CA ILE A 169 4.89 -6.79 13.37
C ILE A 169 5.49 -7.07 11.98
N ILE A 170 5.15 -8.21 11.39
CA ILE A 170 5.66 -8.59 10.06
C ILE A 170 5.16 -7.64 8.97
N LEU A 171 3.92 -7.17 9.06
CA LEU A 171 3.32 -6.20 8.13
C LEU A 171 3.80 -4.76 8.38
N THR A 172 4.14 -4.42 9.61
CA THR A 172 4.73 -3.11 9.95
C THR A 172 6.09 -2.95 9.27
N LEU A 173 6.88 -4.02 9.17
CA LEU A 173 8.21 -3.99 8.57
C LEU A 173 8.25 -3.44 7.12
N PRO A 174 7.47 -3.94 6.14
CA PRO A 174 7.47 -3.37 4.80
C PRO A 174 6.97 -1.92 4.76
N ILE A 175 6.04 -1.52 5.63
CA ILE A 175 5.57 -0.13 5.73
C ILE A 175 6.70 0.79 6.21
N VAL A 176 7.41 0.38 7.26
CA VAL A 176 8.56 1.12 7.80
C VAL A 176 9.71 1.20 6.78
N VAL A 177 9.98 0.11 6.06
CA VAL A 177 11.00 0.09 5.00
C VAL A 177 10.65 1.07 3.88
N LEU A 178 9.40 1.08 3.41
CA LEU A 178 8.93 2.03 2.40
C LEU A 178 9.12 3.47 2.87
N PHE A 179 8.76 3.74 4.13
CA PHE A 179 8.91 5.06 4.71
C PHE A 179 10.39 5.49 4.80
N GLU A 180 11.29 4.61 5.24
CA GLU A 180 12.73 4.95 5.29
C GLU A 180 13.33 5.15 3.90
N LEU A 181 12.96 4.34 2.91
CA LEU A 181 13.37 4.55 1.52
C LEU A 181 12.93 5.93 1.01
N SER A 182 11.70 6.34 1.33
CA SER A 182 11.17 7.66 0.98
C SER A 182 12.04 8.78 1.54
N MET A 183 12.41 8.66 2.81
CA MET A 183 13.20 9.66 3.52
C MET A 183 14.65 9.71 3.07
N LEU A 184 15.22 8.57 2.65
CA LEU A 184 16.54 8.54 2.01
C LEU A 184 16.53 9.32 0.68
N ILE A 185 15.49 9.15 -0.14
CA ILE A 185 15.32 9.90 -1.40
C ILE A 185 15.23 11.41 -1.12
N VAL A 186 14.43 11.81 -0.13
CA VAL A 186 14.31 13.23 0.28
C VAL A 186 15.66 13.82 0.71
N ARG A 187 16.45 13.09 1.50
CA ARG A 187 17.78 13.56 1.94
C ARG A 187 18.74 13.76 0.77
N TRP A 188 18.74 12.87 -0.22
CA TRP A 188 19.57 13.02 -1.41
C TRP A 188 19.19 14.27 -2.20
N THR A 189 17.89 14.50 -2.42
CA THR A 189 17.39 15.70 -3.12
C THR A 189 17.78 17.01 -2.41
N HIS A 190 17.76 17.03 -1.06
CA HIS A 190 18.13 18.22 -0.30
C HIS A 190 19.64 18.52 -0.33
N ARG A 191 20.49 17.49 -0.26
CA ARG A 191 21.96 17.63 -0.29
C ARG A 191 22.46 18.19 -1.62
N THR A 192 21.80 17.88 -2.74
CA THR A 192 22.15 18.43 -4.05
C THR A 192 21.82 19.91 -4.20
N ARG A 193 20.89 20.47 -3.43
CA ARG A 193 20.51 21.90 -3.49
C ARG A 193 21.42 22.80 -2.67
N THR A 194 22.00 22.30 -1.56
CA THR A 194 22.98 23.06 -0.77
C THR A 194 24.35 23.17 -1.43
N SER A 195 24.63 22.37 -2.46
CA SER A 195 25.89 22.44 -3.24
C SER A 195 25.84 23.44 -4.39
N HIS A 196 24.66 24.03 -4.68
CA HIS A 196 24.46 25.01 -5.76
C HIS A 196 24.08 26.40 -5.24
N LYS A 197 24.31 26.66 -3.95
CA LYS A 197 24.36 28.01 -3.37
C LYS A 197 25.79 28.35 -3.02
#